data_AF-A0A536DDC6-F1
#
_entry.id   AF-A0A536DDC6-F1
#
_cell.length_a   1.000
_cell.length_b   1.000
_cell.length_c   1.000
_cell.angle_alpha   90.00
_cell.angle_beta   90.00
_cell.angle_gamma   90.00
#
_symmetry.space_group_name_H-M   'P 1'
#
loop_
_entity.id
_entity.type
_entity.pdbx_description
1 polymer ?
#
loop_
_entity_poly.entity_id
_entity_poly.type
_entity_poly.pdbx_seq_one_letter_code
_entity_poly.pdbx_strand_id
1 'polypeptide(L)' 'MADNPLQFAVLHRNIRRARVRGFPYGLFFIIETDRVVVIACFHASRNPARWHLRGDL' A
#
# COMPACT_ATOMS: atom_id res chain seq x y z
N MET A 1 -5.04 -9.65 5.24
CA MET A 1 -5.08 -9.09 3.88
C MET A 1 -5.48 -10.17 2.89
N ALA A 2 -4.73 -11.26 2.76
CA ALA A 2 -5.01 -12.35 1.83
C ALA A 2 -6.39 -13.02 2.06
N ASP A 3 -6.75 -13.30 3.31
CA ASP A 3 -7.98 -14.07 3.61
C ASP A 3 -9.27 -13.27 3.45
N ASN A 4 -9.19 -11.94 3.53
CA ASN A 4 -10.34 -11.06 3.34
C ASN A 4 -9.85 -9.70 2.81
N PRO A 5 -9.53 -9.57 1.51
CA PRO A 5 -8.98 -8.34 0.95
C PRO A 5 -10.06 -7.27 0.73
N LEU A 6 -11.34 -7.65 0.70
CA LEU A 6 -12.47 -6.74 0.50
C LEU A 6 -12.82 -5.93 1.76
N GLN A 7 -12.38 -6.34 2.95
CA GLN A 7 -12.56 -5.57 4.19
C GLN A 7 -11.87 -4.18 4.16
N PHE A 8 -10.87 -4.00 3.29
CA PHE A 8 -10.15 -2.74 3.17
C PHE A 8 -10.85 -1.84 2.15
N ALA A 9 -11.23 -0.64 2.55
CA ALA A 9 -11.86 0.32 1.66
C ALA A 9 -10.98 0.67 0.45
N VAL A 10 -11.64 0.96 -0.67
CA VAL A 10 -11.00 1.55 -1.84
C VAL A 10 -10.56 2.97 -1.48
N LEU A 11 -9.27 3.25 -1.64
CA LEU A 11 -8.68 4.56 -1.37
C LEU A 11 -8.66 5.45 -2.62
N HIS A 12 -8.29 4.88 -3.77
CA HIS A 12 -8.25 5.57 -5.05
C HIS A 12 -8.38 4.54 -6.19
N ARG A 13 -9.29 4.76 -7.13
CA ARG A 13 -9.61 3.82 -8.23
C ARG A 13 -9.92 2.41 -7.70
N ASN A 14 -9.05 1.43 -7.92
CA ASN A 14 -9.16 0.06 -7.41
C ASN A 14 -8.12 -0.25 -6.31
N ILE A 15 -7.33 0.75 -5.90
CA ILE A 15 -6.27 0.59 -4.90
C ILE A 15 -6.89 0.59 -3.50
N ARG A 16 -6.49 -0.41 -2.71
CA ARG A 16 -6.84 -0.59 -1.30
C ARG A 16 -5.59 -0.46 -0.44
N ARG A 17 -5.76 -0.12 0.84
CA ARG A 17 -4.64 0.04 1.78
C ARG A 17 -4.85 -0.78 3.05
N ALA A 18 -3.89 -1.64 3.37
CA ALA A 18 -3.79 -2.31 4.67
C ALA A 18 -2.73 -1.60 5.54
N ARG A 19 -3.06 -1.31 6.81
CA ARG A 19 -2.07 -0.83 7.78
C ARG A 19 -1.31 -2.02 8.36
N VAL A 20 0.01 -1.88 8.49
CA VAL A 20 0.84 -2.84 9.22
C VAL A 20 0.71 -2.53 10.71
N ARG A 21 0.18 -3.47 11.51
CA ARG A 21 -0.01 -3.26 12.95
C ARG A 21 1.34 -3.05 13.63
N GLY A 22 1.45 -2.03 14.47
CA GLY A 22 2.67 -1.71 15.23
C GLY A 22 3.75 -0.95 14.44
N PHE A 23 3.58 -0.77 13.13
CA PHE A 23 4.54 -0.06 12.29
C PHE A 23 3.85 1.05 11.49
N PRO A 24 4.51 2.19 11.24
CA PRO A 24 3.91 3.29 10.48
C PRO A 24 3.88 3.01 8.96
N TYR A 25 3.74 1.75 8.54
CA TYR A 25 3.70 1.36 7.13
C TYR A 25 2.27 1.06 6.66
N GLY A 26 1.98 1.45 5.43
CA GLY A 26 0.79 1.05 4.68
C GLY A 26 1.19 0.23 3.45
N LEU A 27 0.55 -0.94 3.29
CA LEU A 27 0.62 -1.75 2.07
C LEU A 27 -0.52 -1.34 1.15
N PHE A 28 -0.19 -0.92 -0.07
CA PHE A 28 -1.13 -0.54 -1.11
C PHE A 28 -1.21 -1.69 -2.10
N PHE A 29 -2.43 -2.14 -2.41
CA PHE A 29 -2.64 -3.32 -3.21
C PHE A 29 -3.90 -3.20 -4.07
N ILE A 30 -3.95 -4.03 -5.10
CA ILE A 30 -5.14 -4.30 -5.92
C ILE A 30 -5.54 -5.76 -5.78
N ILE A 31 -6.79 -6.06 -6.12
CA ILE A 31 -7.30 -7.43 -6.19
C ILE A 31 -7.42 -7.78 -7.66
N GLU A 32 -6.72 -8.83 -8.08
CA GLU A 32 -6.88 -9.50 -9.37
C GLU A 32 -7.67 -10.79 -9.16
N THR A 33 -8.06 -11.47 -10.25
CA THR A 33 -8.97 -12.62 -10.23
C THR A 33 -8.53 -13.73 -9.27
N ASP A 34 -7.23 -14.02 -9.20
CA ASP A 34 -6.64 -15.14 -8.46
C ASP A 34 -5.70 -14.71 -7.33
N ARG A 35 -5.45 -13.40 -7.17
CA ARG A 35 -4.41 -12.91 -6.26
C ARG A 35 -4.59 -11.48 -5.80
N VAL A 36 -3.90 -11.16 -4.71
CA VAL A 36 -3.69 -9.79 -4.24
C VAL A 36 -2.31 -9.33 -4.68
N VAL A 37 -2.24 -8.24 -5.42
CA VAL A 37 -0.97 -7.66 -5.89
C VAL A 37 -0.64 -6.45 -5.04
N VAL A 38 0.46 -6.52 -4.28
CA VAL A 38 1.00 -5.37 -3.54
C VAL A 38 1.79 -4.50 -4.51
N ILE A 39 1.33 -3.27 -4.71
CA ILE A 39 1.91 -2.33 -5.66
C ILE A 39 2.82 -1.28 -4.99
N ALA A 40 2.64 -1.05 -3.69
CA ALA A 40 3.53 -0.16 -2.93
C ALA A 40 3.53 -0.44 -1.42
N CYS A 41 4.62 -0.06 -0.76
CA CYS A 41 4.77 -0.06 0.70
C CYS A 41 5.32 1.29 1.15
N PHE A 42 4.51 2.09 1.86
CA PHE A 42 4.89 3.45 2.25
C PHE A 42 4.89 3.63 3.78
N HIS A 43 5.94 4.29 4.28
CA HIS A 43 6.07 4.69 5.67
C HIS A 43 5.39 6.06 5.89
N ALA A 44 4.24 6.06 6.55
CA ALA A 44 3.36 7.21 6.72
C ALA A 44 3.96 8.36 7.56
N SER A 45 4.95 8.10 8.42
CA SER A 45 5.61 9.16 9.21
C SER A 45 6.93 9.68 8.63
N ARG A 46 7.35 9.22 7.44
CA ARG A 46 8.53 9.79 6.76
C ARG A 46 8.10 10.98 5.90
N ASN A 47 8.95 11.99 5.79
CA ASN A 47 8.73 13.10 4.86
C ASN A 47 8.63 12.54 3.43
N PRO A 48 7.50 12.74 2.73
CA PRO A 48 7.30 12.22 1.38
C PRO A 48 8.33 12.77 0.39
N ALA A 49 8.84 14.00 0.53
CA ALA A 49 9.84 14.54 -0.39
C ALA A 49 11.09 13.65 -0.55
N ARG A 50 11.41 12.81 0.44
CA ARG A 50 12.56 11.88 0.37
C ARG A 50 12.44 10.79 -0.69
N TRP A 51 11.24 10.46 -1.19
CA TRP A 51 11.12 9.41 -2.20
C TRP A 51 11.63 9.87 -3.57
N HIS A 52 11.50 11.15 -3.92
CA HIS A 52 11.98 11.71 -5.18
C HIS A 52 13.51 11.59 -5.31
N LEU A 53 14.25 11.76 -4.21
CA LEU A 53 15.71 11.66 -4.16
C LEU A 53 16.27 10.26 -4.52
N ARG A 54 15.43 9.23 -4.62
CA ARG A 54 15.85 7.86 -4.94
C ARG A 54 15.75 7.50 -6.42
N GLY A 55 15.06 8.31 -7.22
CA GLY A 55 14.77 8.03 -8.64
C GLY A 55 15.78 8.59 -9.63
N ASP A 56 16.70 9.44 -9.18
CA ASP A 56 17.67 10.16 -10.03
C ASP A 56 19.04 9.44 -10.09
N LEU A 57 19.03 8.13 -10.40
CA LEU A 57 20.24 7.35 -10.71
C LEU A 57 20.25 6.93 -12.18
#